data_AF-A0A964ZYK5-F1
#
_entry.id   AF-A0A964ZYK5-F1
#
_cell.length_a   1.000
_cell.length_b   1.000
_cell.length_c   1.000
_cell.angle_alpha   90.00
_cell.angle_beta   90.00
_cell.angle_gamma   90.00
#
_symmetry.space_group_name_H-M   'P 1'
#
loop_
_entity.id
_entity.type
_entity.pdbx_description
1 polymer ?
#
loop_
_entity_poly.entity_id
_entity_poly.type
_entity_poly.pdbx_seq_one_letter_code
_entity_poly.pdbx_strand_id
1 'polypeptide(L)'
;MTDSQQKDEAGQKEEGFVTHLIELRDRLMRAAASVIICFLALVYWAPDIYSLLADPLVSALPAGTSMIATDVTAPFFVPMKVTMMVAFVLALPYVLYQVWAFIAPGLYEHEKKLAAPIILSSFLLFLLGMAFAYFFVFPAVFKFVAAYTPSGVQMATDIDKYLSFVLTLFLVFGLSFETPVVEMVLVRLGMVSIEKLREFRPYFIVVAFVIAAIVTPPDVISQFML
;
A
#
# COMPACT_ATOMS: atom_id res chain seq x y z
N MET A 1 -51.66 -7.13 -6.43
CA MET A 1 -50.84 -6.37 -7.40
C MET A 1 -49.47 -5.98 -6.83
N THR A 2 -49.26 -6.02 -5.52
CA THR A 2 -47.99 -5.68 -4.84
C THR A 2 -46.92 -6.79 -4.90
N ASP A 3 -47.32 -8.07 -4.96
CA ASP A 3 -46.42 -9.22 -4.83
C ASP A 3 -45.57 -9.49 -6.11
N SER A 4 -46.10 -9.12 -7.28
CA SER A 4 -45.38 -9.22 -8.56
C SER A 4 -44.34 -8.10 -8.75
N GLN A 5 -44.66 -6.88 -8.32
CA GLN A 5 -43.71 -5.74 -8.39
C GLN A 5 -42.53 -5.92 -7.43
N GLN A 6 -42.77 -6.49 -6.24
CA GLN A 6 -41.71 -6.72 -5.25
C GLN A 6 -40.73 -7.83 -5.68
N LYS A 7 -41.21 -8.79 -6.48
CA LYS A 7 -40.38 -9.87 -7.05
C LYS A 7 -39.52 -9.39 -8.23
N ASP A 8 -40.07 -8.48 -9.04
CA ASP A 8 -39.35 -7.86 -10.16
C ASP A 8 -38.27 -6.87 -9.67
N GLU A 9 -38.52 -6.11 -8.59
CA GLU A 9 -37.52 -5.23 -7.95
C GLU A 9 -36.40 -6.02 -7.24
N ALA A 10 -36.71 -7.17 -6.66
CA ALA A 10 -35.71 -8.05 -6.05
C ALA A 10 -34.81 -8.69 -7.11
N GLY A 11 -35.39 -9.17 -8.23
CA GLY A 11 -34.64 -9.73 -9.36
C GLY A 11 -33.70 -8.71 -10.02
N GLN A 12 -34.15 -7.47 -10.22
CA GLN A 12 -33.29 -6.40 -10.78
C GLN A 12 -32.14 -5.98 -9.85
N LYS A 13 -32.36 -5.99 -8.52
CA LYS A 13 -31.29 -5.73 -7.55
C LYS A 13 -30.27 -6.87 -7.48
N GLU A 14 -30.71 -8.12 -7.58
CA GLU A 14 -29.82 -9.29 -7.65
C GLU A 14 -28.97 -9.27 -8.93
N GLU A 15 -29.57 -8.99 -10.10
CA GLU A 15 -28.82 -8.85 -11.36
C GLU A 15 -27.80 -7.70 -11.30
N GLY A 16 -28.14 -6.57 -10.68
CA GLY A 16 -27.23 -5.45 -10.46
C GLY A 16 -26.05 -5.79 -9.55
N PHE A 17 -26.28 -6.49 -8.43
CA PHE A 17 -25.24 -6.89 -7.48
C PHE A 17 -24.29 -7.93 -8.09
N VAL A 18 -24.83 -8.95 -8.76
CA VAL A 18 -24.01 -9.97 -9.44
C VAL A 18 -23.14 -9.33 -10.53
N THR A 19 -23.69 -8.38 -11.30
CA THR A 19 -22.93 -7.63 -12.31
C THR A 19 -21.78 -6.83 -11.69
N HIS A 20 -22.03 -6.13 -10.57
CA HIS A 20 -21.00 -5.37 -9.86
C HIS A 20 -19.88 -6.26 -9.29
N LEU A 21 -20.22 -7.46 -8.80
CA LEU A 21 -19.22 -8.44 -8.34
C LEU A 21 -18.37 -8.99 -9.49
N ILE A 22 -18.97 -9.25 -10.64
CA ILE A 22 -18.25 -9.70 -11.85
C ILE A 22 -17.27 -8.62 -12.31
N GLU A 23 -17.72 -7.36 -12.29
CA GLU A 23 -16.87 -6.22 -12.62
C GLU A 23 -15.68 -6.07 -11.66
N LEU A 24 -15.91 -6.20 -10.35
CA LEU A 24 -14.83 -6.19 -9.34
C LEU A 24 -13.79 -7.27 -9.64
N ARG A 25 -14.24 -8.50 -9.89
CA ARG A 25 -13.36 -9.63 -10.20
C ARG A 25 -12.52 -9.35 -11.43
N ASP A 26 -13.13 -8.93 -12.52
CA ASP A 26 -12.42 -8.73 -13.79
C ASP A 26 -11.39 -7.60 -13.68
N ARG A 27 -11.69 -6.54 -12.93
CA ARG A 27 -10.75 -5.44 -12.66
C ARG A 27 -9.62 -5.85 -11.75
N LEU A 28 -9.91 -6.61 -10.69
CA LEU A 28 -8.90 -7.17 -9.80
C LEU A 28 -7.94 -8.08 -10.56
N MET A 29 -8.47 -8.95 -11.43
CA MET A 29 -7.66 -9.83 -12.28
C MET A 29 -6.77 -9.04 -13.24
N ARG A 30 -7.28 -7.96 -13.85
CA ARG A 30 -6.48 -7.08 -14.72
C ARG A 30 -5.40 -6.34 -13.95
N ALA A 31 -5.70 -5.83 -12.76
CA ALA A 31 -4.74 -5.16 -11.89
C ALA A 31 -3.62 -6.14 -11.47
N ALA A 32 -3.99 -7.33 -10.98
CA ALA A 32 -3.03 -8.38 -10.64
C ALA A 32 -2.18 -8.80 -11.85
N ALA A 33 -2.81 -9.03 -13.01
CA ALA A 33 -2.10 -9.39 -14.24
C ALA A 33 -1.08 -8.31 -14.64
N SER A 34 -1.40 -7.02 -14.49
CA SER A 34 -0.47 -5.94 -14.82
C SER A 34 0.79 -5.97 -13.96
N VAL A 35 0.65 -6.25 -12.66
CA VAL A 35 1.78 -6.40 -11.73
C VAL A 35 2.61 -7.62 -12.11
N ILE A 36 1.97 -8.76 -12.42
CA ILE A 36 2.66 -9.98 -12.83
C ILE A 36 3.39 -9.80 -14.16
N ILE A 37 2.81 -9.08 -15.13
CA ILE A 37 3.47 -8.79 -16.41
C ILE A 37 4.71 -7.93 -16.18
N CYS A 38 4.60 -6.87 -15.36
CA CYS A 38 5.75 -6.04 -15.00
C CYS A 38 6.81 -6.86 -14.25
N PHE A 39 6.38 -7.76 -13.36
CA PHE A 39 7.29 -8.62 -12.62
C PHE A 39 8.04 -9.59 -13.53
N LEU A 40 7.35 -10.31 -14.42
CA LEU A 40 7.97 -11.22 -15.38
C LEU A 40 8.92 -10.51 -16.34
N ALA A 41 8.64 -9.24 -16.67
CA ALA A 41 9.56 -8.42 -17.43
C ALA A 41 10.83 -8.08 -16.64
N LEU A 42 10.74 -7.84 -15.32
CA LEU A 42 11.86 -7.37 -14.51
C LEU A 42 12.65 -8.48 -13.80
N VAL A 43 12.07 -9.67 -13.64
CA VAL A 43 12.61 -10.75 -12.80
C VAL A 43 14.02 -11.20 -13.21
N TYR A 44 14.36 -11.10 -14.51
CA TYR A 44 15.70 -11.43 -15.00
C TYR A 44 16.79 -10.53 -14.39
N TRP A 45 16.46 -9.27 -14.11
CA TRP A 45 17.34 -8.27 -13.49
C TRP A 45 17.19 -8.18 -11.97
N ALA A 46 16.53 -9.15 -11.33
CA ALA A 46 16.26 -9.10 -9.90
C ALA A 46 17.52 -8.89 -9.02
N PRO A 47 18.68 -9.52 -9.30
CA PRO A 47 19.90 -9.27 -8.53
C PRO A 47 20.42 -7.83 -8.66
N ASP A 48 20.34 -7.25 -9.86
CA ASP A 48 20.78 -5.88 -10.14
C ASP A 48 19.85 -4.87 -9.46
N ILE A 49 18.53 -5.08 -9.58
CA ILE A 49 17.51 -4.26 -8.89
C ILE A 49 17.69 -4.31 -7.38
N TYR A 50 17.99 -5.50 -6.85
CA TYR A 50 18.31 -5.67 -5.45
C TYR A 50 19.54 -4.85 -5.06
N SER A 51 20.64 -4.92 -5.81
CA SER A 51 21.85 -4.15 -5.47
C SER A 51 21.61 -2.64 -5.47
N LEU A 52 20.87 -2.14 -6.45
CA LEU A 52 20.52 -0.72 -6.59
C LEU A 52 19.68 -0.21 -5.42
N LEU A 53 18.72 -1.01 -4.94
CA LEU A 53 17.86 -0.65 -3.82
C LEU A 53 18.50 -0.94 -2.46
N ALA A 54 19.37 -1.93 -2.37
CA ALA A 54 20.07 -2.29 -1.14
C ALA A 54 21.13 -1.24 -0.78
N ASP A 55 21.87 -0.68 -1.73
CA ASP A 55 22.93 0.31 -1.48
C ASP A 55 22.51 1.49 -0.55
N PRO A 56 21.42 2.23 -0.83
CA PRO A 56 20.96 3.30 0.05
C PRO A 56 20.49 2.77 1.42
N LEU A 57 19.89 1.58 1.45
CA LEU A 57 19.40 0.96 2.68
C LEU A 57 20.54 0.44 3.57
N VAL A 58 21.61 -0.09 2.98
CA VAL A 58 22.86 -0.48 3.67
C VAL A 58 23.53 0.75 4.25
N SER A 59 23.55 1.86 3.51
CA SER A 59 24.16 3.12 3.98
C SER A 59 23.45 3.74 5.20
N ALA A 60 22.18 3.37 5.43
CA ALA A 60 21.41 3.77 6.60
C ALA A 60 21.70 2.90 7.84
N LEU A 61 22.45 1.80 7.70
CA LEU A 61 22.88 0.99 8.83
C LEU A 61 24.05 1.65 9.58
N PRO A 62 24.16 1.47 10.91
CA PRO A 62 25.31 1.94 11.69
C PRO A 62 26.63 1.39 11.11
N ALA A 63 27.63 2.26 10.98
CA ALA A 63 28.95 1.89 10.44
C ALA A 63 29.54 0.67 11.17
N GLY A 64 29.83 -0.40 10.42
CA GLY A 64 30.42 -1.64 10.95
C GLY A 64 29.46 -2.82 11.13
N THR A 65 28.20 -2.70 10.73
CA THR A 65 27.26 -3.83 10.70
C THR A 65 27.16 -4.44 9.30
N SER A 66 27.40 -5.75 9.19
CA SER A 66 27.21 -6.52 7.96
C SER A 66 25.83 -7.18 7.96
N MET A 67 25.08 -7.04 6.87
CA MET A 67 23.88 -7.84 6.69
C MET A 67 24.23 -9.30 6.53
N ILE A 68 23.59 -10.15 7.33
CA ILE A 68 23.73 -11.60 7.24
C ILE A 68 22.47 -12.17 6.61
N ALA A 69 22.62 -13.25 5.87
CA ALA A 69 21.51 -14.09 5.46
C ALA A 69 21.46 -15.29 6.40
N THR A 70 20.45 -15.38 7.27
CA THR A 70 20.30 -16.54 8.16
C THR A 70 19.66 -17.72 7.45
N ASP A 71 18.79 -17.45 6.48
CA ASP A 71 18.09 -18.47 5.71
C ASP A 71 18.80 -18.79 4.38
N VAL A 72 18.90 -20.09 4.08
CA VAL A 72 19.53 -20.58 2.83
C VAL A 72 18.78 -20.11 1.57
N THR A 73 17.48 -19.83 1.70
CA THR A 73 16.63 -19.39 0.60
C THR A 73 16.63 -17.86 0.42
N ALA A 74 17.19 -17.10 1.37
CA ALA A 74 17.17 -15.64 1.34
C ALA A 74 17.81 -15.04 0.07
N PRO A 75 18.97 -15.51 -0.44
CA PRO A 75 19.56 -14.98 -1.67
C PRO A 75 18.66 -15.10 -2.91
N PHE A 76 17.69 -16.02 -2.89
CA PHE A 76 16.73 -16.18 -3.97
C PHE A 76 15.45 -15.35 -3.74
N PHE A 77 14.83 -15.45 -2.56
CA PHE A 77 13.54 -14.79 -2.32
C PHE A 77 13.65 -13.28 -2.08
N VAL A 78 14.77 -12.80 -1.53
CA VAL A 78 14.93 -11.38 -1.23
C VAL A 78 14.94 -10.52 -2.50
N PRO A 79 15.76 -10.80 -3.53
CA PRO A 79 15.69 -10.07 -4.80
C PRO A 79 14.32 -10.15 -5.47
N MET A 80 13.63 -11.29 -5.35
CA MET A 80 12.29 -11.50 -5.90
C MET A 80 11.24 -10.61 -5.20
N LYS A 81 11.28 -10.50 -3.87
CA LYS A 81 10.39 -9.61 -3.10
C LYS A 81 10.61 -8.14 -3.49
N VAL A 82 11.86 -7.72 -3.61
CA VAL A 82 12.22 -6.35 -4.01
C VAL A 82 11.74 -6.07 -5.44
N THR A 83 11.99 -6.99 -6.37
CA THR A 83 11.55 -6.85 -7.77
C THR A 83 10.03 -6.82 -7.88
N MET A 84 9.31 -7.60 -7.05
CA MET A 84 7.85 -7.55 -6.97
C MET A 84 7.35 -6.17 -6.52
N MET A 85 8.03 -5.53 -5.57
CA MET A 85 7.70 -4.16 -5.15
C MET A 85 7.88 -3.17 -6.29
N VAL A 86 9.03 -3.22 -6.98
CA VAL A 86 9.31 -2.33 -8.11
C VAL A 86 8.29 -2.54 -9.22
N ALA A 87 7.98 -3.80 -9.54
CA ALA A 87 6.94 -4.14 -10.51
C ALA A 87 5.57 -3.59 -10.10
N PHE A 88 5.21 -3.67 -8.82
CA PHE A 88 3.98 -3.09 -8.29
C PHE A 88 3.95 -1.56 -8.44
N VAL A 89 5.01 -0.86 -8.06
CA VAL A 89 5.10 0.62 -8.18
C VAL A 89 5.03 1.06 -9.65
N LEU A 90 5.65 0.32 -10.57
CA LEU A 90 5.56 0.61 -12.00
C LEU A 90 4.17 0.31 -12.58
N ALA A 91 3.52 -0.76 -12.11
CA ALA A 91 2.14 -1.09 -12.50
C ALA A 91 1.10 -0.21 -11.79
N LEU A 92 1.48 0.54 -10.76
CA LEU A 92 0.59 1.30 -9.89
C LEU A 92 -0.35 2.26 -10.63
N PRO A 93 0.07 3.02 -11.66
CA PRO A 93 -0.85 3.88 -12.41
C PRO A 93 -2.02 3.09 -13.03
N TYR A 94 -1.74 1.89 -13.52
CA TYR A 94 -2.77 1.01 -14.09
C TYR A 94 -3.61 0.34 -13.00
N VAL A 95 -3.01 -0.08 -11.89
CA VAL A 95 -3.73 -0.61 -10.72
C VAL A 95 -4.71 0.42 -10.19
N LEU A 96 -4.24 1.65 -9.94
CA LEU A 96 -5.08 2.77 -9.52
C LEU A 96 -6.18 3.07 -10.54
N TYR A 97 -5.87 3.06 -11.84
CA TYR A 97 -6.90 3.19 -12.87
C TYR A 97 -7.99 2.12 -12.74
N GLN A 98 -7.64 0.85 -12.53
CA GLN A 98 -8.64 -0.22 -12.38
C GLN A 98 -9.50 -0.05 -11.12
N VAL A 99 -8.87 0.32 -10.00
CA VAL A 99 -9.56 0.62 -8.72
C VAL A 99 -10.50 1.80 -8.89
N TRP A 100 -10.03 2.92 -9.43
CA TRP A 100 -10.84 4.11 -9.60
C TRP A 100 -11.94 3.93 -10.62
N ALA A 101 -11.67 3.20 -11.71
CA ALA A 101 -12.69 2.96 -12.70
C ALA A 101 -13.79 2.01 -12.15
N PHE A 102 -13.55 1.21 -11.10
CA PHE A 102 -14.57 0.42 -10.40
C PHE A 102 -15.48 1.30 -9.54
N ILE A 103 -14.91 2.36 -8.95
CA ILE A 103 -15.63 3.33 -8.11
C ILE A 103 -16.38 4.36 -9.00
N ALA A 104 -15.82 4.68 -10.16
CA ALA A 104 -16.33 5.66 -11.11
C ALA A 104 -17.71 5.42 -11.74
N PRO A 105 -18.31 4.20 -11.83
CA PRO A 105 -19.67 4.06 -12.34
C PRO A 105 -20.71 4.75 -11.43
N GLY A 106 -20.37 5.04 -10.17
CA GLY A 106 -21.18 5.87 -9.26
C GLY A 106 -21.00 7.39 -9.45
N LEU A 107 -20.01 7.81 -10.25
CA LEU A 107 -19.70 9.21 -10.52
C LEU A 107 -20.47 9.63 -11.79
N TYR A 108 -21.38 10.61 -11.68
CA TYR A 108 -22.23 11.08 -12.79
C TYR A 108 -21.43 11.25 -14.10
N GLU A 109 -22.00 10.88 -15.24
CA GLU A 109 -21.39 10.90 -16.60
C GLU A 109 -20.58 12.19 -16.94
N HIS A 110 -20.86 13.31 -16.28
CA HIS A 110 -20.13 14.58 -16.42
C HIS A 110 -18.79 14.67 -15.66
N GLU A 111 -18.50 13.76 -14.71
CA GLU A 111 -17.28 13.76 -13.89
C GLU A 111 -16.20 12.76 -14.37
N LYS A 112 -16.40 12.07 -15.51
CA LYS A 112 -15.37 11.19 -16.10
C LYS A 112 -14.02 11.90 -16.34
N LYS A 113 -14.02 13.24 -16.49
CA LYS A 113 -12.81 14.06 -16.61
C LYS A 113 -12.05 14.25 -15.29
N LEU A 114 -12.70 14.06 -14.13
CA LEU A 114 -12.07 14.12 -12.81
C LEU A 114 -11.34 12.82 -12.43
N ALA A 115 -11.63 11.70 -13.10
CA ALA A 115 -10.92 10.44 -12.84
C ALA A 115 -9.42 10.53 -13.12
N ALA A 116 -9.02 11.21 -14.21
CA ALA A 116 -7.62 11.36 -14.60
C ALA A 116 -6.76 12.13 -13.58
N PRO A 117 -7.15 13.35 -13.10
CA PRO A 117 -6.39 14.04 -12.06
C PRO A 117 -6.40 13.28 -10.73
N ILE A 118 -7.47 12.56 -10.40
CA ILE A 118 -7.51 11.72 -9.19
C ILE A 118 -6.46 10.61 -9.27
N ILE A 119 -6.43 9.84 -10.36
CA ILE A 119 -5.44 8.76 -10.56
C ILE A 119 -4.01 9.30 -10.49
N LEU A 120 -3.74 10.44 -11.13
CA LEU A 120 -2.42 11.07 -11.10
C LEU A 120 -2.08 11.56 -9.68
N SER A 121 -3.03 12.17 -8.97
CA SER A 121 -2.81 12.63 -7.59
C SER A 121 -2.58 11.45 -6.63
N SER A 122 -3.34 10.36 -6.76
CA SER A 122 -3.14 9.10 -6.04
C SER A 122 -1.74 8.58 -6.27
N PHE A 123 -1.35 8.40 -7.53
CA PHE A 123 -0.01 7.92 -7.87
C PHE A 123 1.10 8.80 -7.24
N LEU A 124 0.97 10.12 -7.30
CA LEU A 124 1.91 11.04 -6.68
C LEU A 124 1.88 10.97 -5.14
N LEU A 125 0.71 10.83 -4.51
CA LEU A 125 0.57 10.68 -3.06
C LEU A 125 1.15 9.36 -2.58
N PHE A 126 0.98 8.27 -3.33
CA PHE A 126 1.59 6.99 -3.01
C PHE A 126 3.11 7.08 -3.04
N LEU A 127 3.68 7.69 -4.09
CA LEU A 127 5.12 7.94 -4.16
C LEU A 127 5.61 8.87 -3.04
N LEU A 128 4.81 9.88 -2.68
CA LEU A 128 5.10 10.76 -1.55
C LEU A 128 5.07 10.00 -0.22
N GLY A 129 4.15 9.05 -0.04
CA GLY A 129 4.08 8.17 1.13
C GLY A 129 5.30 7.26 1.22
N MET A 130 5.74 6.67 0.10
CA MET A 130 7.00 5.92 0.04
C MET A 130 8.20 6.79 0.38
N ALA A 131 8.26 8.01 -0.17
CA ALA A 131 9.32 8.96 0.14
C ALA A 131 9.31 9.37 1.62
N PHE A 132 8.14 9.59 2.21
CA PHE A 132 7.98 9.89 3.62
C PHE A 132 8.52 8.76 4.50
N ALA A 133 8.18 7.51 4.16
CA ALA A 133 8.70 6.34 4.86
C ALA A 133 10.23 6.27 4.79
N TYR A 134 10.81 6.51 3.61
CA TYR A 134 12.26 6.46 3.41
C TYR A 134 13.00 7.59 4.16
N PHE A 135 12.55 8.83 4.05
CA PHE A 135 13.29 10.00 4.56
C PHE A 135 13.03 10.31 6.03
N PHE A 136 11.85 9.98 6.56
CA PHE A 136 11.47 10.34 7.93
C PHE A 136 11.33 9.13 8.84
N VAL A 137 10.63 8.09 8.38
CA VAL A 137 10.29 6.94 9.24
C VAL A 137 11.49 6.04 9.44
N PHE A 138 12.20 5.63 8.39
CA PHE A 138 13.36 4.74 8.53
C PHE A 138 14.45 5.31 9.46
N PRO A 139 14.87 6.58 9.32
CA PRO A 139 15.83 7.16 10.25
C PRO A 139 15.31 7.21 11.70
N ALA A 140 14.01 7.42 11.91
CA ALA A 140 13.42 7.41 13.25
C ALA A 140 13.45 6.00 13.87
N VAL A 141 13.00 4.98 13.13
CA VAL A 141 13.03 3.57 13.55
C VAL A 141 14.46 3.15 13.92
N PHE A 142 15.42 3.37 13.02
CA PHE A 142 16.78 2.87 13.23
C PHE A 142 17.51 3.62 14.35
N LYS A 143 17.25 4.92 14.54
CA LYS A 143 17.74 5.66 15.71
C LYS A 143 17.15 5.12 17.00
N PHE A 144 15.85 4.78 17.03
CA PHE A 144 15.21 4.19 18.19
C PHE A 144 15.82 2.82 18.53
N VAL A 145 15.93 1.92 17.54
CA VAL A 145 16.53 0.59 17.73
C VAL A 145 17.99 0.67 18.18
N ALA A 146 18.77 1.57 17.56
CA ALA A 146 20.17 1.79 17.96
C ALA A 146 20.28 2.34 19.40
N ALA A 147 19.39 3.24 19.83
CA ALA A 147 19.39 3.79 21.18
C ALA A 147 19.06 2.75 22.26
N TYR A 148 18.28 1.73 21.92
CA TYR A 148 17.94 0.63 22.83
C TYR A 148 18.93 -0.53 22.79
N THR A 149 19.91 -0.51 21.88
CA THR A 149 20.92 -1.57 21.80
C THR A 149 21.93 -1.43 22.95
N PRO A 150 22.07 -2.44 23.84
CA PRO A 150 23.01 -2.37 24.96
C PRO A 150 24.47 -2.25 24.51
N SER A 151 25.28 -1.53 25.28
CA SER A 151 26.72 -1.42 25.03
C SER A 151 27.39 -2.80 25.07
N GLY A 152 27.92 -3.26 23.93
CA GLY A 152 28.60 -4.55 23.78
C GLY A 152 27.86 -5.58 22.92
N VAL A 153 26.64 -5.29 22.44
CA VAL A 153 25.93 -6.15 21.47
C VAL A 153 26.17 -5.60 20.06
N GLN A 154 26.76 -6.42 19.17
CA GLN A 154 26.81 -6.08 17.74
C GLN A 154 25.47 -6.41 17.10
N MET A 155 24.85 -5.43 16.45
CA MET A 155 23.59 -5.60 15.76
C MET A 155 23.83 -6.33 14.42
N ALA A 156 23.69 -7.65 14.40
CA ALA A 156 23.66 -8.41 13.16
C ALA A 156 22.23 -8.41 12.61
N THR A 157 21.97 -7.64 11.56
CA THR A 157 20.64 -7.57 10.95
C THR A 157 20.50 -8.61 9.85
N ASP A 158 19.43 -9.42 9.93
CA ASP A 158 19.06 -10.32 8.84
C ASP A 158 18.47 -9.55 7.66
N ILE A 159 18.96 -9.87 6.47
CA ILE A 159 18.61 -9.19 5.23
C ILE A 159 17.15 -9.38 4.81
N ASP A 160 16.60 -10.59 5.01
CA ASP A 160 15.21 -10.88 4.64
C ASP A 160 14.26 -10.15 5.58
N LYS A 161 14.55 -10.15 6.89
CA LYS A 161 13.76 -9.42 7.88
C LYS A 161 13.81 -7.91 7.63
N TYR A 162 15.00 -7.36 7.39
CA TYR A 162 15.18 -5.95 7.13
C TYR A 162 14.40 -5.51 5.88
N LEU A 163 14.59 -6.19 4.75
CA LEU A 163 13.91 -5.81 3.52
C LEU A 163 12.41 -6.09 3.59
N SER A 164 11.97 -7.19 4.20
CA SER A 164 10.53 -7.44 4.39
C SER A 164 9.88 -6.33 5.23
N PHE A 165 10.58 -5.81 6.23
CA PHE A 165 10.12 -4.68 7.03
C PHE A 165 10.04 -3.39 6.19
N VAL A 166 11.11 -3.04 5.47
CA VAL A 166 11.17 -1.86 4.58
C VAL A 166 10.08 -1.90 3.51
N LEU A 167 9.92 -3.04 2.83
CA LEU A 167 8.91 -3.22 1.78
C LEU A 167 7.50 -3.12 2.33
N THR A 168 7.24 -3.73 3.49
CA THR A 168 5.95 -3.62 4.18
C THR A 168 5.64 -2.17 4.55
N LEU A 169 6.61 -1.42 5.09
CA LEU A 169 6.41 -0.02 5.42
C LEU A 169 6.14 0.85 4.19
N PHE A 170 6.81 0.61 3.06
CA PHE A 170 6.49 1.32 1.82
C PHE A 170 5.06 1.11 1.38
N LEU A 171 4.54 -0.12 1.44
CA LEU A 171 3.15 -0.39 1.12
C LEU A 171 2.20 0.31 2.09
N VAL A 172 2.45 0.21 3.39
CA VAL A 172 1.52 0.75 4.38
C VAL A 172 1.51 2.27 4.33
N PHE A 173 2.66 2.95 4.29
CA PHE A 173 2.69 4.41 4.14
C PHE A 173 2.16 4.87 2.79
N GLY A 174 2.47 4.16 1.70
CA GLY A 174 1.91 4.47 0.38
C GLY A 174 0.38 4.40 0.38
N LEU A 175 -0.19 3.34 0.97
CA LEU A 175 -1.65 3.17 1.09
C LEU A 175 -2.27 4.15 2.10
N SER A 176 -1.60 4.46 3.21
CA SER A 176 -2.08 5.46 4.18
C SER A 176 -2.22 6.83 3.53
N PHE A 177 -1.30 7.19 2.64
CA PHE A 177 -1.36 8.44 1.89
C PHE A 177 -2.47 8.46 0.83
N GLU A 178 -3.07 7.33 0.47
CA GLU A 178 -4.27 7.30 -0.39
C GLU A 178 -5.56 7.59 0.39
N THR A 179 -5.54 7.45 1.72
CA THR A 179 -6.73 7.67 2.58
C THR A 179 -7.41 9.01 2.32
N PRO A 180 -6.71 10.16 2.22
CA PRO A 180 -7.35 11.45 1.94
C PRO A 180 -8.05 11.49 0.58
N VAL A 181 -7.51 10.80 -0.43
CA VAL A 181 -8.12 10.73 -1.77
C VAL A 181 -9.41 9.92 -1.69
N VAL A 182 -9.38 8.78 -1.00
CA VAL A 182 -10.55 7.93 -0.76
C VAL A 182 -11.63 8.69 -0.01
N GLU A 183 -11.28 9.37 1.09
CA GLU A 183 -12.22 10.19 1.87
C GLU A 183 -12.86 11.30 1.02
N MET A 184 -12.06 12.01 0.23
CA MET A 184 -12.55 13.08 -0.65
C MET A 184 -13.58 12.54 -1.64
N VAL A 185 -13.30 11.39 -2.27
CA VAL A 185 -14.21 10.76 -3.23
C VAL A 185 -15.48 10.25 -2.55
N LEU A 186 -15.39 9.65 -1.36
CA LEU A 186 -16.57 9.19 -0.60
C LEU A 186 -17.52 10.34 -0.24
N VAL A 187 -16.98 11.50 0.13
CA VAL A 187 -17.76 12.71 0.40
C VAL A 187 -18.36 13.27 -0.89
N ARG A 188 -17.60 13.30 -1.98
CA ARG A 188 -18.05 13.77 -3.29
C ARG A 188 -19.21 12.93 -3.85
N LEU A 189 -19.15 11.62 -3.66
CA LEU A 189 -20.19 10.65 -4.05
C LEU A 189 -21.43 10.72 -3.14
N GLY A 190 -21.38 11.47 -2.04
CA GLY A 190 -22.46 11.52 -1.06
C GLY A 190 -22.65 10.24 -0.25
N MET A 191 -21.69 9.30 -0.29
CA MET A 191 -21.73 8.06 0.49
C MET A 191 -21.52 8.33 1.99
N VAL A 192 -20.72 9.35 2.31
CA VAL A 192 -20.41 9.74 3.69
C VAL A 192 -20.52 11.26 3.82
N SER A 193 -21.11 11.75 4.92
CA SER A 193 -21.17 13.18 5.22
C SER A 193 -19.95 13.63 6.03
N ILE A 194 -19.61 14.92 5.93
CA ILE A 194 -18.48 15.52 6.66
C ILE A 194 -18.68 15.40 8.18
N GLU A 195 -19.93 15.49 8.64
CA GLU A 195 -20.31 15.33 10.05
C GLU A 195 -20.00 13.92 10.54
N LYS A 196 -20.36 12.89 9.77
CA LYS A 196 -20.03 11.49 10.11
C LYS A 196 -18.53 11.24 10.19
N LEU A 197 -17.75 11.79 9.26
CA LEU A 197 -16.28 11.69 9.31
C LEU A 197 -15.72 12.35 10.57
N ARG A 198 -16.28 13.51 10.96
CA ARG A 198 -15.86 14.23 12.16
C ARG A 198 -16.19 13.47 13.44
N GLU A 199 -17.35 12.82 13.51
CA GLU A 199 -17.75 11.96 14.62
C GLU A 199 -16.90 10.67 14.70
N PHE A 200 -16.46 10.14 13.56
CA PHE A 200 -15.69 8.91 13.50
C PHE A 200 -14.20 9.07 13.87
N ARG A 201 -13.67 10.31 13.97
CA ARG A 201 -12.24 10.58 14.26
C ARG A 201 -11.66 9.77 15.43
N PRO A 202 -12.32 9.66 16.61
CA PRO A 202 -11.76 8.90 17.73
C PRO A 202 -11.62 7.41 17.42
N TYR A 203 -12.56 6.84 16.66
CA TYR A 203 -12.51 5.44 16.24
C TYR A 203 -11.41 5.21 15.21
N PHE A 204 -11.27 6.15 14.25
CA PHE A 204 -10.20 6.08 13.26
C PHE A 204 -8.81 6.10 13.89
N ILE A 205 -8.59 6.94 14.92
CA ILE A 205 -7.32 6.96 15.67
C ILE A 205 -7.01 5.58 16.24
N VAL A 206 -7.98 4.91 16.88
CA VAL A 206 -7.76 3.57 17.44
C VAL A 206 -7.43 2.55 16.34
N VAL A 207 -8.15 2.58 15.21
CA VAL A 207 -7.90 1.69 14.07
C VAL A 207 -6.50 1.92 13.48
N ALA A 208 -6.10 3.19 13.30
CA ALA A 208 -4.77 3.56 12.83
C ALA A 208 -3.68 3.02 13.77
N PHE A 209 -3.85 3.19 15.10
CA PHE A 209 -2.93 2.65 16.09
C PHE A 209 -2.81 1.12 16.06
N VAL A 210 -3.92 0.41 15.81
CA VAL A 210 -3.92 -1.05 15.70
C VAL A 210 -3.20 -1.51 14.44
N ILE A 211 -3.46 -0.87 13.30
CA ILE A 211 -2.77 -1.17 12.03
C ILE A 211 -1.27 -0.89 12.18
N ALA A 212 -0.92 0.28 12.73
CA ALA A 212 0.46 0.65 13.00
C ALA A 212 1.13 -0.40 13.91
N ALA A 213 0.50 -0.84 15.00
CA ALA A 213 1.05 -1.86 15.90
C ALA A 213 1.27 -3.24 15.26
N ILE A 214 0.49 -3.60 14.24
CA ILE A 214 0.65 -4.88 13.51
C ILE A 214 1.82 -4.78 12.52
N VAL A 215 1.97 -3.62 11.89
CA VAL A 215 2.88 -3.37 10.78
C VAL A 215 4.27 -3.00 11.27
N THR A 216 4.35 -2.09 12.24
CA THR A 216 5.61 -1.66 12.84
C THR A 216 5.96 -2.62 13.98
N PRO A 217 7.27 -2.86 14.23
CA PRO A 217 7.74 -3.38 15.51
C PRO A 217 7.14 -2.59 16.69
N PRO A 218 7.34 -3.04 17.96
CA PRO A 218 6.91 -2.31 19.15
C PRO A 218 7.78 -1.04 19.39
N ASP A 219 7.88 -0.18 18.38
CA ASP A 219 8.44 1.16 18.43
C ASP A 219 7.30 2.17 18.39
N VAL A 220 7.11 2.82 19.54
CA VAL A 220 6.10 3.85 19.76
C VAL A 220 6.32 5.03 18.81
N ILE A 221 7.57 5.40 18.50
CA ILE A 221 7.87 6.56 17.64
C ILE A 221 7.35 6.31 16.23
N SER A 222 7.65 5.15 15.66
CA SER A 222 7.15 4.77 14.34
C SER A 222 5.64 4.60 14.30
N GLN A 223 5.05 4.13 15.40
CA GLN A 223 3.60 3.98 15.53
C GLN A 223 2.87 5.34 15.54
N PHE A 224 3.48 6.40 16.09
CA PHE A 224 2.92 7.76 16.07
C PHE A 224 3.14 8.49 14.74
N MET A 225 4.12 8.08 13.93
CA MET A 225 4.38 8.65 12.60
C MET A 225 3.45 8.10 11.50
N LEU A 226 2.83 6.94 11.75
CA LEU A 226 1.91 6.23 10.84
C LEU A 226 0.46 6.62 11.12
#